data_AF-A0A2V4VN65-F1
#
_entry.id   AF-A0A2V4VN65-F1
#
_cell.length_a   1.000
_cell.length_b   1.000
_cell.length_c   1.000
_cell.angle_alpha   90.00
_cell.angle_beta   90.00
_cell.angle_gamma   90.00
#
_symmetry.space_group_name_H-M   'P 1'
#
loop_
_entity.id
_entity.type
_entity.pdbx_description
1 polymer ?
#
loop_
_entity_poly.entity_id
_entity_poly.type
_entity_poly.pdbx_seq_one_letter_code
_entity_poly.pdbx_strand_id
1 'polypeptide(L)'
;MKIKKKKKDIFFETLENMADTVVQAADYFSQHVSNLQDVTLFANEMKKYESQCDDYVHTIITELNKTFITPIERDDIMELTTTLDDVLDGIEATASRFYMYQLVEPDEYIVQFAEILRQSAYEIQKAIHLLSQKKLLAIREYTIRLNDLENQGDEVLRNCIKNLFATVSDPIELIKRKEIYERLETTTDDCEHVANVLESIIMRNS
;
A
#
# COMPACT_ATOMS: atom_id res chain seq x y z
N MET A 1 -14.71 -31.26 23.24
CA MET A 1 -13.64 -30.39 23.77
C MET A 1 -13.58 -29.13 22.89
N LYS A 2 -14.16 -28.00 23.31
CA LYS A 2 -14.12 -26.76 22.53
C LYS A 2 -12.71 -26.18 22.65
N ILE A 3 -11.93 -26.23 21.57
CA ILE A 3 -10.62 -25.58 21.49
C ILE A 3 -10.88 -24.08 21.63
N LYS A 4 -10.52 -23.50 22.79
CA LYS A 4 -10.62 -22.06 23.04
C LYS A 4 -9.61 -21.39 22.11
N LYS A 5 -10.08 -20.80 21.00
CA LYS A 5 -9.23 -20.05 20.07
C LYS A 5 -8.48 -19.01 20.89
N LYS A 6 -7.15 -19.07 20.91
CA LYS A 6 -6.32 -18.11 21.65
C LYS A 6 -6.65 -16.73 21.07
N LYS A 7 -7.02 -15.77 21.93
CA LYS A 7 -7.25 -14.39 21.48
C LYS A 7 -5.96 -13.89 20.84
N LYS A 8 -6.08 -13.30 19.64
CA LYS A 8 -4.92 -12.75 18.93
C LYS A 8 -4.37 -11.56 19.73
N ASP A 9 -3.07 -11.34 19.62
CA ASP A 9 -2.45 -10.17 20.19
C ASP A 9 -2.94 -8.92 19.45
N ILE A 10 -3.18 -7.82 20.17
CA ILE A 10 -3.76 -6.59 19.59
C ILE A 10 -2.88 -6.01 18.49
N PHE A 11 -1.55 -6.08 18.60
CA PHE A 11 -0.65 -5.55 17.57
C PHE A 11 -0.77 -6.36 16.28
N PHE A 12 -0.78 -7.69 16.38
CA PHE A 12 -0.95 -8.55 15.21
C PHE A 12 -2.35 -8.48 14.60
N GLU A 13 -3.38 -8.32 15.43
CA GLU A 13 -4.75 -8.10 14.94
C GLU A 13 -4.87 -6.77 14.20
N THR A 14 -4.30 -5.69 14.74
CA THR A 14 -4.34 -4.38 14.09
C THR A 14 -3.51 -4.33 12.81
N LEU A 15 -2.29 -4.89 12.79
CA LEU A 15 -1.47 -4.96 11.58
C LEU A 15 -2.16 -5.76 10.46
N GLU A 16 -2.85 -6.85 10.80
CA GLU A 16 -3.64 -7.59 9.80
C GLU A 16 -4.82 -6.77 9.27
N ASN A 17 -5.54 -6.05 10.14
CA ASN A 17 -6.63 -5.18 9.72
C ASN A 17 -6.13 -4.04 8.81
N MET A 18 -4.94 -3.47 9.09
CA MET A 18 -4.30 -2.50 8.20
C MET A 18 -4.04 -3.12 6.83
N ALA A 19 -3.37 -4.28 6.78
CA ALA A 19 -3.06 -4.95 5.52
C ALA A 19 -4.32 -5.36 4.73
N ASP A 20 -5.39 -5.77 5.42
CA ASP A 20 -6.70 -6.03 4.81
C ASP A 20 -7.33 -4.77 4.22
N THR A 21 -7.15 -3.62 4.88
CA THR A 21 -7.65 -2.32 4.42
C THR A 21 -6.87 -1.84 3.20
N VAL A 22 -5.54 -2.04 3.18
CA VAL A 22 -4.70 -1.79 2.00
C VAL A 22 -5.20 -2.59 0.78
N VAL A 23 -5.53 -3.88 0.97
CA VAL A 23 -6.11 -4.70 -0.11
C VAL A 23 -7.46 -4.16 -0.57
N GLN A 24 -8.36 -3.81 0.35
CA GLN A 24 -9.67 -3.26 0.00
C GLN A 24 -9.56 -1.96 -0.80
N ALA A 25 -8.66 -1.07 -0.38
CA ALA A 25 -8.40 0.19 -1.05
C ALA A 25 -7.79 -0.03 -2.44
N ALA A 26 -6.79 -0.91 -2.58
CA ALA A 26 -6.16 -1.21 -3.86
C ALA A 26 -7.12 -1.93 -4.83
N ASP A 27 -7.97 -2.83 -4.33
CA ASP A 27 -9.03 -3.46 -5.13
C ASP A 27 -10.04 -2.41 -5.61
N TYR A 28 -10.50 -1.53 -4.72
CA TYR A 28 -11.42 -0.44 -5.10
C TYR A 28 -10.79 0.47 -6.15
N PHE A 29 -9.54 0.89 -5.93
CA PHE A 29 -8.78 1.73 -6.85
C PHE A 29 -8.69 1.08 -8.23
N SER A 30 -8.17 -0.15 -8.32
CA SER A 30 -7.98 -0.86 -9.59
C SER A 30 -9.30 -1.13 -10.33
N GLN A 31 -10.36 -1.50 -9.62
CA GLN A 31 -11.66 -1.79 -10.25
C GLN A 31 -12.33 -0.56 -10.86
N HIS A 32 -12.12 0.62 -10.28
CA HIS A 32 -12.86 1.83 -10.68
C HIS A 32 -12.00 2.84 -11.46
N VAL A 33 -10.66 2.76 -11.34
CA VAL A 33 -9.78 3.74 -12.00
C VAL A 33 -9.94 3.73 -13.51
N SER A 34 -10.23 2.60 -14.16
CA SER A 34 -10.42 2.56 -15.62
C SER A 34 -11.58 3.40 -16.15
N ASN A 35 -12.50 3.86 -15.29
CA ASN A 35 -13.66 4.66 -15.69
C ASN A 35 -14.08 5.64 -14.57
N LEU A 36 -13.35 6.76 -14.45
CA LEU A 36 -13.56 7.79 -13.44
C LEU A 36 -14.70 8.76 -13.83
N GLN A 37 -15.94 8.25 -13.92
CA GLN A 37 -17.11 9.10 -14.22
C GLN A 37 -17.40 10.15 -13.13
N ASP A 38 -17.10 9.81 -11.88
CA ASP A 38 -17.22 10.71 -10.73
C ASP A 38 -15.94 10.62 -9.86
N VAL A 39 -14.97 11.47 -10.19
CA VAL A 39 -13.70 11.60 -9.44
C VAL A 39 -13.92 12.05 -8.00
N THR A 40 -15.04 12.73 -7.70
CA THR A 40 -15.35 13.19 -6.33
C THR A 40 -15.77 12.00 -5.48
N LEU A 41 -16.68 11.16 -5.99
CA LEU A 41 -17.06 9.92 -5.34
C LEU A 41 -15.84 9.00 -5.15
N PHE A 42 -15.03 8.85 -6.20
CA PHE A 42 -13.82 8.03 -6.15
C PHE A 42 -12.84 8.49 -5.05
N ALA A 43 -12.50 9.78 -5.00
CA ALA A 43 -11.62 10.33 -3.98
C ALA A 43 -12.22 10.21 -2.56
N ASN A 44 -13.53 10.44 -2.40
CA ASN A 44 -14.20 10.31 -1.10
C ASN A 44 -14.19 8.87 -0.58
N GLU A 45 -14.39 7.86 -1.43
CA GLU A 45 -14.27 6.45 -1.00
C GLU A 45 -12.83 6.11 -0.62
N MET A 46 -11.84 6.56 -1.39
CA MET A 46 -10.43 6.37 -1.05
C MET A 46 -10.04 6.99 0.29
N LYS A 47 -10.54 8.21 0.56
CA LYS A 47 -10.32 8.89 1.85
C LYS A 47 -10.89 8.11 3.03
N LYS A 48 -11.99 7.37 2.86
CA LYS A 48 -12.52 6.53 3.95
C LYS A 48 -11.58 5.39 4.32
N TYR A 49 -10.94 4.77 3.33
CA TYR A 49 -9.95 3.72 3.60
C TYR A 49 -8.75 4.29 4.34
N GLU A 50 -8.20 5.42 3.88
CA GLU A 50 -7.11 6.12 4.55
C GLU A 50 -7.47 6.44 6.01
N SER A 51 -8.63 7.03 6.25
CA SER A 51 -9.03 7.42 7.62
C SER A 51 -9.26 6.20 8.52
N GLN A 52 -9.62 5.04 7.95
CA GLN A 52 -9.69 3.78 8.70
C GLN A 52 -8.30 3.27 9.11
N CYS A 53 -7.28 3.50 8.27
CA CYS A 53 -5.90 3.13 8.59
C CYS A 53 -5.27 4.07 9.62
N ASP A 54 -5.53 5.38 9.52
CA ASP A 54 -5.18 6.36 10.56
C ASP A 54 -5.65 5.90 11.96
N ASP A 55 -6.89 5.41 12.05
CA ASP A 55 -7.45 4.88 13.29
C ASP A 55 -6.67 3.66 13.82
N TYR A 56 -6.15 2.81 12.92
CA TYR A 56 -5.28 1.69 13.28
C TYR A 56 -3.89 2.14 13.72
N VAL A 57 -3.29 3.12 13.05
CA VAL A 57 -2.03 3.76 13.46
C VAL A 57 -2.17 4.32 14.88
N HIS A 58 -3.23 5.09 15.13
CA HIS A 58 -3.55 5.62 16.46
C HIS A 58 -3.74 4.52 17.51
N THR A 59 -4.38 3.41 17.13
CA THR A 59 -4.55 2.24 18.00
C THR A 59 -3.20 1.65 18.38
N ILE A 60 -2.31 1.38 17.40
CA ILE A 60 -0.98 0.80 17.68
C ILE A 60 -0.15 1.71 18.58
N ILE A 61 -0.09 3.01 18.28
CA ILE A 61 0.64 3.99 19.10
C ILE A 61 0.11 3.99 20.54
N THR A 62 -1.21 3.99 20.71
CA THR A 62 -1.85 3.96 22.03
C THR A 62 -1.51 2.68 22.80
N GLU A 63 -1.54 1.53 22.13
CA GLU A 63 -1.21 0.24 22.73
C GLU A 63 0.27 0.12 23.09
N LEU A 64 1.18 0.63 22.26
CA LEU A 64 2.62 0.64 22.54
C LEU A 64 2.99 1.51 23.76
N ASN A 65 2.28 2.62 23.96
CA ASN A 65 2.51 3.53 25.09
C ASN A 65 2.14 2.91 26.46
N LYS A 66 1.21 1.95 26.50
CA LYS A 66 0.73 1.34 27.75
C LYS A 66 1.16 -0.12 27.93
N THR A 67 1.64 -0.76 26.88
CA THR A 67 2.08 -2.16 26.92
C THR A 67 3.55 -2.22 27.28
N PHE A 68 3.95 -3.01 28.28
CA PHE A 68 5.37 -3.17 28.64
C PHE A 68 6.08 -4.24 27.79
N ILE A 69 5.39 -5.37 27.52
CA ILE A 69 5.92 -6.52 26.78
C ILE A 69 5.15 -6.66 25.45
N THR A 70 5.85 -6.58 24.33
CA THR A 70 5.31 -6.69 22.97
C THR A 70 5.60 -8.06 22.35
N PRO A 71 4.84 -8.50 21.32
CA PRO A 71 5.02 -9.81 20.69
C PRO A 71 6.25 -9.93 19.78
N ILE A 72 6.75 -8.78 19.29
CA ILE A 72 8.01 -8.56 18.55
C ILE A 72 8.61 -7.22 19.03
N GLU A 73 9.76 -6.81 18.49
CA GLU A 73 10.38 -5.52 18.79
C GLU A 73 9.41 -4.35 18.57
N ARG A 74 9.43 -3.36 19.46
CA ARG A 74 8.56 -2.17 19.37
C ARG A 74 8.81 -1.37 18.10
N ASP A 75 10.07 -1.23 17.76
CA ASP A 75 10.50 -0.47 16.58
C ASP A 75 9.97 -1.15 15.31
N ASP A 76 9.94 -2.48 15.27
CA ASP A 76 9.40 -3.25 14.13
C ASP A 76 7.88 -3.09 14.00
N ILE A 77 7.16 -3.06 15.12
CA ILE A 77 5.71 -2.77 15.11
C ILE A 77 5.47 -1.37 14.54
N MET A 78 6.23 -0.37 14.99
CA MET A 78 6.09 1.00 14.51
C MET A 78 6.48 1.13 13.03
N GLU A 79 7.59 0.54 12.61
CA GLU A 79 8.07 0.62 11.23
C GLU A 79 7.10 -0.06 10.26
N LEU A 80 6.55 -1.22 10.62
CA LEU A 80 5.48 -1.86 9.84
C LEU A 80 4.21 -1.01 9.81
N THR A 81 3.87 -0.36 10.92
CA THR A 81 2.68 0.50 10.99
C THR A 81 2.82 1.68 10.03
N THR A 82 3.94 2.40 10.09
CA THR A 82 4.21 3.54 9.22
C THR A 82 4.27 3.13 7.75
N THR A 83 5.00 2.07 7.42
CA THR A 83 5.15 1.65 6.00
C THR A 83 3.84 1.11 5.40
N LEU A 84 2.97 0.46 6.19
CA LEU A 84 1.64 0.08 5.72
C LEU A 84 0.73 1.29 5.47
N ASP A 85 0.86 2.30 6.32
CA ASP A 85 0.12 3.56 6.20
C ASP A 85 0.56 4.36 4.96
N ASP A 86 1.88 4.47 4.73
CA ASP A 86 2.47 5.14 3.56
C ASP A 86 1.92 4.57 2.24
N VAL A 87 1.76 3.24 2.14
CA VAL A 87 1.16 2.61 0.95
C VAL A 87 -0.28 3.10 0.73
N LEU A 88 -1.09 3.11 1.79
CA LEU A 88 -2.49 3.51 1.66
C LEU A 88 -2.63 5.00 1.35
N ASP A 89 -1.82 5.83 2.01
CA ASP A 89 -1.69 7.26 1.76
C ASP A 89 -1.28 7.54 0.32
N GLY A 90 -0.36 6.77 -0.25
CA GLY A 90 0.05 6.89 -1.65
C GLY A 90 -1.12 6.66 -2.62
N ILE A 91 -1.95 5.65 -2.37
CA ILE A 91 -3.14 5.35 -3.19
C ILE A 91 -4.19 6.46 -3.03
N GLU A 92 -4.48 6.90 -1.81
CA GLU A 92 -5.40 8.02 -1.54
C GLU A 92 -4.92 9.31 -2.21
N ALA A 93 -3.64 9.63 -2.05
CA ALA A 93 -3.05 10.85 -2.58
C ALA A 93 -3.09 10.88 -4.12
N THR A 94 -3.06 9.72 -4.77
CA THR A 94 -3.29 9.61 -6.21
C THR A 94 -4.76 9.90 -6.56
N ALA A 95 -5.70 9.29 -5.84
CA ALA A 95 -7.13 9.53 -6.05
C ALA A 95 -7.53 11.00 -5.83
N SER A 96 -6.96 11.63 -4.80
CA SER A 96 -7.13 13.05 -4.51
C SER A 96 -6.62 13.93 -5.67
N ARG A 97 -5.49 13.56 -6.30
CA ARG A 97 -4.98 14.24 -7.50
C ARG A 97 -5.90 14.10 -8.71
N PHE A 98 -6.55 12.95 -8.91
CA PHE A 98 -7.55 12.82 -9.97
C PHE A 98 -8.69 13.84 -9.82
N TYR A 99 -9.17 14.02 -8.59
CA TYR A 99 -10.16 15.04 -8.27
C TYR A 99 -9.62 16.47 -8.48
N MET A 100 -8.46 16.79 -7.89
CA MET A 100 -7.85 18.13 -7.98
C MET A 100 -7.57 18.56 -9.43
N TYR A 101 -7.14 17.62 -10.28
CA TYR A 101 -6.75 17.89 -11.66
C TYR A 101 -7.87 17.68 -12.66
N GLN A 102 -9.05 17.23 -12.21
CA GLN A 102 -10.18 16.83 -13.04
C GLN A 102 -9.79 15.79 -14.10
N LEU A 103 -8.93 14.84 -13.72
CA LEU A 103 -8.52 13.75 -14.61
C LEU A 103 -9.58 12.66 -14.59
N VAL A 104 -10.42 12.64 -15.63
CA VAL A 104 -11.55 11.70 -15.78
C VAL A 104 -11.25 10.56 -16.75
N GLU A 105 -10.20 10.70 -17.57
CA GLU A 105 -9.73 9.71 -18.54
C GLU A 105 -8.30 9.27 -18.21
N PRO A 106 -8.15 8.30 -17.29
CA PRO A 106 -6.88 7.66 -17.05
C PRO A 106 -6.48 6.80 -18.25
N ASP A 107 -5.19 6.78 -18.51
CA ASP A 107 -4.60 6.01 -19.60
C ASP A 107 -4.23 4.58 -19.16
N GLU A 108 -3.70 3.82 -20.11
CA GLU A 108 -3.25 2.45 -19.89
C GLU A 108 -2.13 2.34 -18.85
N TYR A 109 -1.33 3.38 -18.62
CA TYR A 109 -0.23 3.36 -17.65
C TYR A 109 -0.78 3.45 -16.22
N ILE A 110 -1.77 4.32 -15.98
CA ILE A 110 -2.47 4.39 -14.70
C ILE A 110 -3.14 3.06 -14.37
N VAL A 111 -3.78 2.42 -15.35
CA VAL A 111 -4.41 1.10 -15.16
C VAL A 111 -3.36 0.01 -14.86
N GLN A 112 -2.19 0.05 -15.51
CA GLN A 112 -1.09 -0.87 -15.20
C GLN A 112 -0.58 -0.69 -13.77
N PHE A 113 -0.30 0.54 -13.33
CA PHE A 113 0.09 0.82 -11.95
C PHE A 113 -0.97 0.34 -10.95
N ALA A 114 -2.25 0.57 -11.24
CA ALA A 114 -3.34 0.15 -10.37
C ALA A 114 -3.35 -1.38 -10.17
N GLU A 115 -3.06 -2.16 -11.22
CA GLU A 115 -2.96 -3.61 -11.09
C GLU A 115 -1.70 -4.05 -10.33
N ILE A 116 -0.56 -3.38 -10.54
CA ILE A 116 0.68 -3.63 -9.77
C ILE A 116 0.43 -3.38 -8.28
N LEU A 117 -0.12 -2.22 -7.92
CA LEU A 117 -0.47 -1.86 -6.54
C LEU A 117 -1.44 -2.87 -5.90
N ARG A 118 -2.44 -3.31 -6.66
CA ARG A 118 -3.37 -4.36 -6.22
C ARG A 118 -2.64 -5.65 -5.92
N GLN A 119 -1.75 -6.11 -6.80
CA GLN A 119 -0.95 -7.31 -6.57
C GLN A 119 -0.03 -7.16 -5.36
N SER A 120 0.66 -6.02 -5.22
CA SER A 120 1.52 -5.71 -4.08
C SER A 120 0.75 -5.76 -2.77
N ALA A 121 -0.44 -5.16 -2.71
CA ALA A 121 -1.31 -5.20 -1.52
C ALA A 121 -1.63 -6.64 -1.09
N TYR A 122 -1.91 -7.55 -2.03
CA TYR A 122 -2.15 -8.96 -1.72
C TYR A 122 -0.91 -9.69 -1.21
N GLU A 123 0.29 -9.37 -1.71
CA GLU A 123 1.53 -9.97 -1.22
C GLU A 123 1.87 -9.44 0.19
N ILE A 124 1.68 -8.13 0.44
CA ILE A 124 1.77 -7.52 1.78
C ILE A 124 0.82 -8.21 2.76
N GLN A 125 -0.46 -8.35 2.40
CA GLN A 125 -1.46 -9.00 3.25
C GLN A 125 -1.02 -10.40 3.67
N LYS A 126 -0.61 -11.23 2.71
CA LYS A 126 -0.16 -12.60 3.00
C LYS A 126 1.08 -12.61 3.90
N ALA A 127 2.04 -11.71 3.67
CA ALA A 127 3.25 -11.60 4.48
C ALA A 127 2.94 -11.20 5.93
N ILE A 128 2.10 -10.18 6.15
CA ILE A 128 1.68 -9.74 7.49
C ILE A 128 0.91 -10.85 8.22
N HIS A 129 0.04 -11.58 7.52
CA HIS A 129 -0.67 -12.72 8.10
C HIS A 129 0.28 -13.86 8.52
N LEU A 130 1.36 -14.09 7.77
CA LEU A 130 2.39 -15.07 8.14
C LEU A 130 3.24 -14.60 9.32
N LEU A 131 3.56 -13.30 9.40
CA LEU A 131 4.23 -12.69 10.55
C LEU A 131 3.44 -12.92 11.84
N SER A 132 2.13 -12.62 11.82
CA SER A 132 1.21 -12.86 12.93
C SER A 132 1.08 -14.33 13.33
N GLN A 133 1.37 -15.25 12.40
CA GLN A 133 1.45 -16.70 12.64
C GLN A 133 2.85 -17.18 13.05
N LYS A 134 3.84 -16.27 13.13
CA LYS A 134 5.26 -16.54 13.40
C LYS A 134 5.90 -17.49 12.38
N LYS A 135 5.44 -17.46 11.12
CA LYS A 135 5.95 -18.28 10.01
C LYS A 135 6.99 -17.51 9.19
N LEU A 136 8.06 -17.05 9.84
CA LEU A 136 9.03 -16.10 9.28
C LEU A 136 9.68 -16.57 7.97
N LEU A 137 10.08 -17.83 7.87
CA LEU A 137 10.72 -18.36 6.66
C LEU A 137 9.79 -18.33 5.43
N ALA A 138 8.49 -18.45 5.64
CA ALA A 138 7.50 -18.41 4.56
C ALA A 138 7.26 -16.97 4.05
N ILE A 139 7.70 -15.93 4.76
CA ILE A 139 7.50 -14.54 4.34
C ILE A 139 8.38 -14.19 3.13
N ARG A 140 9.57 -14.81 3.00
CA ARG A 140 10.56 -14.50 1.95
C ARG A 140 10.02 -14.61 0.53
N GLU A 141 9.07 -15.51 0.26
CA GLU A 141 8.50 -15.62 -1.09
C GLU A 141 7.65 -14.40 -1.48
N TYR A 142 7.11 -13.69 -0.49
CA TYR A 142 6.28 -12.50 -0.70
C TYR A 142 7.15 -11.25 -0.81
N THR A 143 8.26 -11.17 -0.07
CA THR A 143 9.20 -10.04 -0.16
C THR A 143 9.90 -10.01 -1.52
N ILE A 144 10.30 -11.18 -2.05
CA ILE A 144 10.83 -11.30 -3.42
C ILE A 144 9.80 -10.84 -4.45
N ARG A 145 8.54 -11.25 -4.30
CA ARG A 145 7.47 -10.85 -5.23
C ARG A 145 7.16 -9.36 -5.17
N LEU A 146 7.27 -8.73 -4.00
CA LEU A 146 7.11 -7.28 -3.85
C LEU A 146 8.21 -6.52 -4.58
N ASN A 147 9.47 -6.96 -4.48
CA ASN A 147 10.57 -6.40 -5.25
C ASN A 147 10.36 -6.58 -6.76
N ASP A 148 9.91 -7.76 -7.21
CA ASP A 148 9.58 -7.98 -8.63
C ASP A 148 8.44 -7.07 -9.13
N LEU A 149 7.49 -6.70 -8.27
CA LEU A 149 6.38 -5.80 -8.60
C LEU A 149 6.80 -4.33 -8.61
N GLU A 150 7.67 -3.90 -7.69
CA GLU A 150 8.29 -2.58 -7.71
C GLU A 150 9.07 -2.38 -9.02
N ASN A 151 9.93 -3.32 -9.40
CA ASN A 151 10.69 -3.24 -10.65
C ASN A 151 9.78 -3.09 -11.89
N GLN A 152 8.60 -3.71 -11.87
CA GLN A 152 7.60 -3.52 -12.92
C GLN A 152 7.00 -2.11 -12.90
N GLY A 153 6.66 -1.57 -11.72
CA GLY A 153 6.19 -0.18 -11.58
C GLY A 153 7.21 0.83 -12.09
N ASP A 154 8.47 0.58 -11.75
CA ASP A 154 9.65 1.34 -12.13
C ASP A 154 9.88 1.31 -13.67
N GLU A 155 9.65 0.16 -14.33
CA GLU A 155 9.61 0.06 -15.79
C GLU A 155 8.42 0.82 -16.41
N VAL A 156 7.22 0.73 -15.82
CA VAL A 156 6.03 1.47 -16.28
C VAL A 156 6.30 2.97 -16.21
N LEU A 157 6.92 3.48 -15.14
CA LEU A 157 7.28 4.89 -15.00
C LEU A 157 8.19 5.35 -16.14
N ARG A 158 9.26 4.61 -16.41
CA ARG A 158 10.20 4.93 -17.49
C ARG A 158 9.49 5.01 -18.84
N ASN A 159 8.57 4.07 -19.10
CA ASN A 159 7.81 4.01 -20.34
C ASN A 159 6.80 5.16 -20.46
N CYS A 160 6.01 5.43 -19.42
CA CYS A 160 4.99 6.47 -19.45
C CYS A 160 5.62 7.87 -19.52
N ILE A 161 6.71 8.13 -18.80
CA ILE A 161 7.43 9.41 -18.87
C ILE A 161 8.01 9.63 -20.28
N LYS A 162 8.63 8.61 -20.87
CA LYS A 162 9.13 8.69 -22.25
C LYS A 162 8.01 8.99 -23.24
N ASN A 163 6.86 8.32 -23.12
CA ASN A 163 5.71 8.55 -23.98
C ASN A 163 5.12 9.95 -23.78
N LEU A 164 4.98 10.39 -22.53
CA LEU A 164 4.41 11.68 -22.14
C LEU A 164 5.17 12.84 -22.78
N PHE A 165 6.51 12.85 -22.65
CA PHE A 165 7.35 13.89 -23.24
C PHE A 165 7.43 13.84 -24.78
N ALA A 166 7.08 12.71 -25.40
CA ALA A 166 7.07 12.57 -26.85
C ALA A 166 5.73 13.00 -27.49
N THR A 167 4.63 12.89 -26.75
CA THR A 167 3.27 13.00 -27.31
C THR A 167 2.48 14.20 -26.80
N VAL A 168 2.71 14.65 -25.56
CA VAL A 168 1.95 15.74 -24.95
C VAL A 168 2.64 17.08 -25.19
N SER A 169 1.94 17.99 -25.87
CA SER A 169 2.44 19.36 -26.14
C SER A 169 1.95 20.40 -25.14
N ASP A 170 0.84 20.14 -24.44
CA ASP A 170 0.33 21.03 -23.40
C ASP A 170 1.14 20.84 -22.11
N PRO A 171 1.90 21.85 -21.64
CA PRO A 171 2.69 21.74 -20.43
C PRO A 171 1.85 21.52 -19.16
N ILE A 172 0.59 21.98 -19.12
CA ILE A 172 -0.29 21.76 -17.96
C ILE A 172 -0.65 20.27 -17.86
N GLU A 173 -1.05 19.66 -18.98
CA GLU A 173 -1.36 18.23 -19.03
C GLU A 173 -0.12 17.37 -18.74
N LEU A 174 1.04 17.78 -19.24
CA LEU A 174 2.32 17.13 -18.95
C LEU A 174 2.60 17.12 -17.44
N ILE A 175 2.46 18.26 -16.75
CA ILE A 175 2.69 18.35 -15.30
C ILE A 175 1.72 17.44 -14.54
N LYS A 176 0.41 17.51 -14.86
CA LYS A 176 -0.62 16.70 -14.21
C LYS A 176 -0.31 15.20 -14.29
N ARG A 177 -0.06 14.70 -15.50
CA ARG A 177 0.21 13.27 -15.72
C ARG A 177 1.52 12.83 -15.10
N LYS A 178 2.58 13.63 -15.24
CA LYS A 178 3.88 13.35 -14.65
C LYS A 178 3.77 13.18 -13.12
N GLU A 179 3.12 14.11 -12.44
CA GLU A 179 2.95 14.03 -10.98
C GLU A 179 2.12 12.82 -10.54
N ILE A 180 1.12 12.42 -11.33
CA ILE A 180 0.33 11.22 -11.07
C ILE A 180 1.18 9.95 -11.23
N TYR A 181 1.94 9.84 -12.32
CA TYR A 181 2.77 8.66 -12.56
C TYR A 181 3.87 8.51 -11.50
N GLU A 182 4.54 9.61 -11.15
CA GLU A 182 5.57 9.60 -10.11
C GLU A 182 4.98 9.26 -8.75
N ARG A 183 3.77 9.73 -8.43
CA ARG A 183 3.09 9.33 -7.19
C ARG A 183 2.74 7.84 -7.19
N LEU A 184 2.23 7.30 -8.29
CA LEU A 184 1.90 5.89 -8.41
C LEU A 184 3.14 5.00 -8.24
N GLU A 185 4.27 5.39 -8.84
CA GLU A 185 5.53 4.68 -8.69
C GLU A 185 6.12 4.80 -7.28
N THR A 186 6.08 5.99 -6.65
CA THR A 186 6.45 6.11 -5.23
C THR A 186 5.60 5.20 -4.34
N THR A 187 4.32 5.02 -4.67
CA THR A 187 3.46 4.09 -3.92
C THR A 187 3.86 2.62 -4.14
N THR A 188 4.42 2.26 -5.30
CA THR A 188 5.00 0.92 -5.51
C THR A 188 6.31 0.74 -4.73
N ASP A 189 7.12 1.79 -4.59
CA ASP A 189 8.32 1.81 -3.73
C ASP A 189 7.94 1.66 -2.24
N ASP A 190 6.89 2.33 -1.79
CA ASP A 190 6.35 2.17 -0.42
C ASP A 190 5.93 0.71 -0.15
N CYS A 191 5.43 -0.01 -1.16
CA CYS A 191 5.15 -1.44 -1.04
C CYS A 191 6.42 -2.29 -0.87
N GLU A 192 7.51 -1.92 -1.55
CA GLU A 192 8.83 -2.56 -1.37
C GLU A 192 9.42 -2.24 0.01
N HIS A 193 9.22 -1.03 0.52
CA HIS A 193 9.63 -0.66 1.87
C HIS A 193 9.01 -1.59 2.92
N VAL A 194 7.74 -1.96 2.80
CA VAL A 194 7.13 -2.98 3.68
C VAL A 194 7.88 -4.32 3.59
N ALA A 195 8.29 -4.74 2.39
CA ALA A 195 9.09 -5.96 2.21
C ALA A 195 10.45 -5.87 2.92
N ASN A 196 11.14 -4.73 2.78
CA ASN A 196 12.44 -4.47 3.40
C ASN A 196 12.36 -4.54 4.94
N VAL A 197 11.29 -3.99 5.53
CA VAL A 197 11.03 -4.09 6.98
C VAL A 197 10.82 -5.55 7.39
N LEU A 198 10.01 -6.30 6.64
CA LEU A 198 9.76 -7.72 6.90
C LEU A 198 11.04 -8.55 6.81
N GLU A 199 11.91 -8.31 5.83
CA GLU A 199 13.20 -8.98 5.71
C GLU A 199 14.11 -8.69 6.91
N SER A 200 14.16 -7.43 7.35
CA SER A 200 14.90 -7.03 8.54
C SER A 200 14.43 -7.76 9.80
N ILE A 201 13.11 -7.92 9.97
CA ILE A 201 12.51 -8.70 11.07
C ILE A 201 12.93 -10.17 10.98
N ILE A 202 12.86 -10.77 9.79
CA ILE A 202 13.27 -12.17 9.57
C ILE A 202 14.75 -12.34 9.94
N MET A 203 15.63 -11.45 9.49
CA MET A 203 17.08 -11.55 9.75
C MET A 203 17.41 -11.50 11.25
N ARG A 204 16.71 -10.66 12.02
CA ARG A 204 16.92 -10.53 13.47
C ARG A 204 16.39 -11.71 14.28
N ASN A 205 15.42 -12.43 13.72
CA ASN A 205 14.72 -13.54 14.36
C ASN A 205 15.03 -14.91 13.72
N SER A 206 16.07 -15.00 12.89
CA SER A 206 16.57 -16.24 12.25
C SER A 206 17.70 -16.91 13.04
#